data_AF-A0A1Z3NDM0-F1
#
_entry.id   AF-A0A1Z3NDM0-F1
#
_cell.length_a   1.000
_cell.length_b   1.000
_cell.length_c   1.000
_cell.angle_alpha   90.00
_cell.angle_beta   90.00
_cell.angle_gamma   90.00
#
_symmetry.space_group_name_H-M   'P 1'
#
loop_
_entity.id
_entity.type
_entity.pdbx_description
1 polymer ?
#
loop_
_entity_poly.entity_id
_entity_poly.type
_entity_poly.pdbx_seq_one_letter_code
_entity_poly.pdbx_strand_id
1 'polypeptide(L)'
;MRAVKKEHVQELSASLAKELALAMKTAIDNFTFELVQTQFFSSGQETVSYPFVEVLWFARSQEVQDECASIITRQIKKIGRYEDVVVVFQVLLQESYYENGIHF
;
A
#
# COMPACT_ATOMS: atom_id res chain seq x y z
N MET A 1 2.60 -4.29 -3.04
CA MET A 1 2.17 -3.61 -4.28
C MET A 1 2.28 -4.56 -5.45
N ARG A 2 1.22 -4.74 -6.21
CA ARG A 2 1.17 -5.57 -7.44
C ARG A 2 1.05 -4.66 -8.66
N ALA A 3 1.53 -5.12 -9.82
CA ALA A 3 1.48 -4.38 -11.08
C ALA A 3 2.13 -2.98 -11.04
N VAL A 4 3.16 -2.81 -10.19
CA VAL A 4 3.97 -1.59 -10.12
C VAL A 4 5.42 -1.97 -10.44
N LYS A 5 6.12 -1.12 -11.20
CA LYS A 5 7.54 -1.35 -11.52
C LYS A 5 8.39 -1.32 -10.24
N LYS A 6 9.45 -2.12 -10.21
CA LYS A 6 10.33 -2.21 -9.03
C LYS A 6 10.92 -0.86 -8.66
N GLU A 7 11.41 -0.11 -9.65
CA GLU A 7 11.98 1.22 -9.47
C GLU A 7 10.99 2.19 -8.82
N HIS A 8 9.71 2.13 -9.24
CA HIS A 8 8.66 2.95 -8.65
C HIS A 8 8.39 2.54 -7.20
N VAL A 9 8.35 1.25 -6.88
CA VAL A 9 8.15 0.79 -5.49
C VAL A 9 9.29 1.26 -4.59
N GLN A 10 10.54 1.26 -5.08
CA GLN A 10 11.70 1.75 -4.31
C GLN A 10 11.60 3.24 -3.97
N GLU A 11 11.13 4.07 -4.91
CA GLU A 11 10.91 5.50 -4.64
C GLU A 11 9.69 5.71 -3.73
N LEU A 12 8.59 5.02 -4.02
CA LEU A 12 7.35 5.08 -3.25
C LEU A 12 7.55 4.65 -1.80
N SER A 13 8.40 3.67 -1.51
CA SER A 13 8.64 3.23 -0.13
C SER A 13 9.23 4.34 0.74
N ALA A 14 9.92 5.32 0.15
CA ALA A 14 10.42 6.48 0.88
C ALA A 14 9.39 7.63 0.96
N SER A 15 8.70 7.92 -0.15
CA SER A 15 7.74 9.04 -0.21
C SER A 15 6.43 8.75 0.52
N LEU A 16 5.86 7.56 0.35
CA LEU A 16 4.63 7.16 1.02
C LEU A 16 4.81 7.06 2.54
N ALA A 17 5.94 6.51 3.01
CA ALA A 17 6.18 6.38 4.44
C ALA A 17 6.10 7.73 5.16
N LYS A 18 6.64 8.79 4.54
CA LYS A 18 6.60 10.15 5.10
C LYS A 18 5.19 10.73 5.14
N GLU A 19 4.44 10.65 4.04
CA GLU A 19 3.09 11.23 3.97
C GLU A 19 2.08 10.45 4.82
N LEU A 20 2.16 9.12 4.82
CA LEU A 20 1.29 8.26 5.62
C LEU A 20 1.58 8.38 7.12
N ALA A 21 2.86 8.52 7.51
CA ALA A 21 3.23 8.77 8.90
C ALA A 21 2.59 10.05 9.47
N LEU A 22 2.57 11.11 8.66
CA LEU A 22 1.91 12.37 9.02
C LEU A 22 0.39 12.20 9.16
N ALA A 23 -0.28 11.58 8.18
CA ALA A 23 -1.72 11.34 8.21
C ALA A 23 -2.15 10.45 9.39
N MET A 24 -1.39 9.38 9.65
CA MET A 24 -1.66 8.43 10.73
C MET A 24 -1.14 8.87 12.11
N LYS A 25 -0.42 10.00 12.18
CA LYS A 25 0.24 10.51 13.39
C LYS A 25 1.10 9.45 14.09
N THR A 26 1.94 8.78 13.31
CA THR A 26 2.78 7.66 13.75
C THR A 26 4.21 7.80 13.22
N ALA A 27 5.15 7.02 13.75
CA ALA A 27 6.53 7.00 13.25
C ALA A 27 6.63 6.42 11.83
N ILE A 28 7.60 6.89 11.05
CA ILE A 28 7.91 6.38 9.69
C ILE A 28 8.31 4.90 9.74
N ASP A 29 8.96 4.48 10.82
CA ASP A 29 9.45 3.11 11.01
C ASP A 29 8.31 2.08 11.17
N ASN A 30 7.06 2.54 11.35
CA ASN A 30 5.88 1.66 11.42
C ASN A 30 5.35 1.23 10.03
N PHE A 31 6.03 1.62 8.94
CA PHE A 31 5.61 1.27 7.59
C PHE A 31 6.63 0.36 6.91
N THR A 32 6.15 -0.76 6.39
CA THR A 32 6.88 -1.64 5.49
C THR A 32 6.25 -1.62 4.10
N PHE A 33 7.06 -1.84 3.07
CA PHE A 33 6.60 -1.84 1.68
C PHE A 33 7.15 -3.06 0.95
N GLU A 34 6.27 -3.78 0.27
CA GLU A 34 6.63 -4.99 -0.47
C GLU A 34 6.26 -4.86 -1.94
N LEU A 35 7.15 -5.30 -2.83
CA LEU A 35 6.82 -5.57 -4.22
C LEU A 35 6.37 -7.04 -4.33
N VAL A 36 5.13 -7.25 -4.76
CA VAL A 36 4.56 -8.59 -4.96
C VAL A 36 4.70 -8.94 -6.45
N GLN A 37 5.57 -9.90 -6.76
CA GLN A 37 5.86 -10.32 -8.13
C GLN A 37 4.84 -11.35 -8.61
N THR A 38 3.81 -10.89 -9.30
CA THR A 38 2.75 -11.71 -9.89
C THR A 38 2.59 -11.39 -11.37
N GLN A 39 2.10 -12.36 -12.14
CA GLN A 39 1.68 -12.18 -13.53
C GLN A 39 0.16 -12.06 -13.60
N PHE A 40 -0.31 -11.24 -14.53
CA PHE A 40 -1.74 -11.06 -14.79
C PHE A 40 -2.09 -11.66 -16.13
N PHE A 41 -3.26 -12.32 -16.20
CA PHE A 41 -3.76 -12.92 -17.41
C PHE A 41 -5.21 -12.48 -17.63
N SER A 42 -5.56 -12.17 -18.87
CA SER A 42 -6.93 -11.88 -19.29
C SER A 42 -7.16 -12.49 -20.66
N SER A 43 -8.34 -13.09 -20.86
CA SER A 43 -8.70 -13.76 -22.12
C SER A 43 -7.66 -14.78 -22.61
N GLY A 44 -7.04 -15.51 -21.68
CA GLY A 44 -6.03 -16.53 -21.98
C GLY A 44 -4.65 -16.01 -22.38
N GLN A 45 -4.39 -14.69 -22.25
CA GLN A 45 -3.10 -14.08 -22.55
C GLN A 45 -2.53 -13.33 -21.35
N GLU A 46 -1.21 -13.33 -21.23
CA GLU A 46 -0.52 -12.45 -20.26
C GLU A 46 -0.80 -10.99 -20.61
N THR A 47 -1.11 -10.19 -19.60
CA THR A 47 -1.46 -8.79 -19.76
C THR A 47 -0.88 -7.94 -18.64
N VAL A 48 -0.85 -6.63 -18.85
CA VAL A 48 -0.47 -5.67 -17.81
C VAL A 48 -1.74 -5.22 -17.11
N SER A 49 -1.77 -5.33 -15.78
CA SER A 49 -2.86 -4.80 -14.95
C SER A 49 -2.53 -3.40 -14.43
N TYR A 50 -3.53 -2.69 -13.92
CA TYR A 50 -3.34 -1.48 -13.14
C TYR A 50 -2.78 -1.79 -11.74
N PRO A 51 -2.08 -0.83 -11.10
CA PRO A 51 -1.59 -0.96 -9.73
C PRO A 51 -2.66 -1.39 -8.74
N PHE A 52 -2.32 -2.40 -7.93
CA PHE A 52 -3.15 -2.89 -6.84
C PHE A 52 -2.36 -2.87 -5.54
N VAL A 53 -2.86 -2.11 -4.57
CA VAL A 53 -2.22 -1.91 -3.26
C VAL A 53 -3.09 -2.52 -2.18
N GLU A 54 -2.49 -3.44 -1.43
CA GLU A 54 -3.05 -3.99 -0.21
C GLU A 54 -2.39 -3.29 0.97
N VAL A 55 -3.20 -2.81 1.92
CA VAL A 55 -2.74 -2.16 3.15
C VAL A 55 -3.20 -3.02 4.33
N LEU A 56 -2.26 -3.74 4.93
CA LEU A 56 -2.49 -4.50 6.15
C LEU A 56 -2.20 -3.58 7.33
N TRP A 57 -3.19 -3.34 8.19
CA TRP A 57 -3.05 -2.33 9.26
C TRP A 57 -3.99 -2.59 10.43
N PHE A 58 -3.72 -1.95 11.57
CA PHE A 58 -4.73 -1.78 12.60
C PHE A 58 -5.64 -0.62 12.22
N ALA A 59 -6.95 -0.86 12.27
CA ALA A 59 -7.94 0.14 11.87
C ALA A 59 -7.71 1.51 12.54
N ARG A 60 -8.03 2.55 11.77
CA ARG A 60 -8.20 3.93 12.27
C ARG A 60 -9.62 4.38 11.93
N SER A 61 -9.93 5.64 12.19
CA SER A 61 -11.20 6.21 11.73
C SER A 61 -11.29 6.19 10.20
N GLN A 62 -12.51 6.23 9.67
CA GLN A 62 -12.76 6.20 8.24
C GLN A 62 -12.09 7.39 7.54
N GLU A 63 -12.07 8.56 8.17
CA GLU A 63 -11.44 9.77 7.62
C GLU A 63 -9.94 9.57 7.41
N VAL A 64 -9.25 8.93 8.36
CA VAL A 64 -7.81 8.61 8.23
C VAL A 64 -7.60 7.55 7.14
N GLN A 65 -8.48 6.56 7.04
CA GLN A 65 -8.41 5.54 5.98
C GLN A 65 -8.56 6.19 4.58
N ASP A 66 -9.53 7.09 4.43
CA ASP A 66 -9.81 7.80 3.18
C ASP A 66 -8.65 8.73 2.80
N GLU A 67 -8.06 9.42 3.78
CA GLU A 67 -6.86 10.23 3.58
C GLU A 67 -5.68 9.38 3.10
N CYS A 68 -5.42 8.24 3.75
CA CYS A 68 -4.37 7.30 3.34
C CYS A 68 -4.61 6.76 1.93
N ALA A 69 -5.84 6.37 1.61
CA ALA A 69 -6.23 5.90 0.27
C ALA A 69 -5.96 6.96 -0.80
N SER A 70 -6.30 8.23 -0.50
CA SER A 70 -6.05 9.38 -1.39
C SER A 70 -4.56 9.64 -1.60
N ILE A 71 -3.75 9.59 -0.53
CA ILE A 71 -2.28 9.73 -0.59
C ILE A 71 -1.68 8.65 -1.49
N ILE A 72 -2.00 7.38 -1.23
CA ILE A 72 -1.47 6.23 -1.99
C ILE A 72 -1.84 6.36 -3.47
N THR A 73 -3.12 6.63 -3.74
CA THR A 73 -3.64 6.78 -5.11
C THR A 73 -2.90 7.89 -5.85
N ARG A 74 -2.79 9.08 -5.25
CA ARG A 74 -2.12 10.24 -5.85
C ARG A 74 -0.65 9.95 -6.16
N GLN A 75 0.09 9.40 -5.21
CA GLN A 75 1.53 9.14 -5.37
C GLN A 75 1.79 8.11 -6.46
N ILE A 76 1.01 7.02 -6.50
CA ILE A 76 1.14 5.98 -7.52
C ILE A 76 0.82 6.53 -8.91
N LYS A 77 -0.30 7.26 -9.05
CA LYS A 77 -0.64 7.88 -10.34
C LYS A 77 0.45 8.86 -10.80
N LYS A 78 1.02 9.64 -9.88
CA LYS A 78 2.07 10.62 -10.19
C LYS A 78 3.35 9.94 -10.71
N ILE A 79 3.84 8.89 -10.05
CA ILE A 79 5.13 8.28 -10.39
C ILE A 79 5.07 7.47 -11.70
N GLY A 80 3.99 6.72 -11.92
CA GLY A 80 3.89 5.82 -13.06
C GLY A 80 2.95 6.27 -14.18
N ARG A 81 2.27 7.41 -14.01
CA ARG A 81 1.20 7.91 -14.91
C ARG A 81 0.09 6.88 -15.14
N TYR A 82 -0.25 6.12 -14.11
CA TYR A 82 -1.34 5.14 -14.15
C TYR A 82 -2.69 5.84 -14.19
N GLU A 83 -3.60 5.35 -15.04
CA GLU A 83 -4.99 5.86 -15.11
C GLU A 83 -5.80 5.38 -13.90
N ASP A 84 -5.73 4.08 -13.62
CA ASP A 84 -6.43 3.43 -12.52
C ASP A 84 -5.46 2.97 -11.44
N VAL A 85 -5.91 3.05 -10.17
CA VAL A 85 -5.20 2.52 -9.01
C VAL A 85 -6.26 1.99 -8.05
N VAL A 86 -6.05 0.78 -7.55
CA VAL A 86 -6.91 0.19 -6.51
C VAL A 86 -6.14 0.12 -5.19
N VAL A 87 -6.80 0.53 -4.11
CA VAL A 87 -6.30 0.42 -2.74
C VAL A 87 -7.32 -0.34 -1.91
N VAL A 88 -6.90 -1.41 -1.25
CA VAL A 88 -7.74 -2.23 -0.37
C VAL A 88 -7.09 -2.28 1.01
N PHE A 89 -7.87 -2.00 2.04
CA PHE A 89 -7.44 -2.12 3.43
C PHE A 89 -7.89 -3.45 4.00
N GLN A 90 -6.95 -4.16 4.63
CA GLN A 90 -7.20 -5.36 5.41
C GLN A 90 -6.93 -5.04 6.88
N VAL A 91 -7.99 -5.02 7.68
CA VAL A 91 -7.89 -4.74 9.12
C VAL A 91 -7.35 -5.97 9.83
N LEU A 92 -6.23 -5.79 10.54
CA LEU A 92 -5.63 -6.78 11.40
C LEU A 92 -6.18 -6.63 12.82
N LEU A 93 -6.37 -7.76 13.49
CA LEU A 93 -6.68 -7.81 14.92
C LEU A 93 -5.38 -7.72 15.73
N GLN A 94 -5.35 -6.85 16.74
CA GLN A 94 -4.15 -6.61 17.54
C GLN A 94 -3.71 -7.86 18.29
N GLU A 95 -4.66 -8.60 18.86
CA GLU A 95 -4.45 -9.88 19.56
C GLU A 95 -3.95 -11.01 18.64
N SER A 96 -4.03 -10.82 17.31
CA SER A 96 -3.55 -11.76 16.30
C SER A 96 -2.27 -11.31 15.60
N TYR A 97 -1.73 -10.15 15.96
CA TYR A 97 -0.50 -9.61 15.38
C TYR A 97 0.60 -9.60 16.43
N TYR A 98 1.63 -10.42 16.23
CA TYR A 98 2.72 -10.62 17.18
C TYR A 98 4.02 -10.03 16.66
N GLU A 99 4.67 -9.19 17.46
CA GLU A 99 6.04 -8.73 17.25
C GLU A 99 6.94 -9.32 18.34
N ASN A 100 8.01 -10.01 17.95
CA ASN A 100 8.92 -10.72 18.87
C ASN A 100 8.18 -11.66 19.86
N GLY A 101 7.07 -12.26 19.42
CA GLY A 101 6.27 -13.18 20.22
C GLY A 101 5.28 -12.52 21.20
N ILE A 102 5.14 -11.20 21.17
CA ILE A 102 4.19 -10.44 22.00
C ILE A 102 3.17 -9.77 21.08
N HIS A 103 1.87 -9.90 21.40
CA HIS A 103 0.83 -9.26 20.61
C HIS A 103 0.68 -7.77 20.95
N PHE A 104 0.06 -7.03 20.04
CA PHE A 104 -0.28 -5.61 20.26
C PHE A 104 -1.54 -5.45 21.11
#